data_AF-A0A095AIC3-F1
#
_entry.id   AF-A0A095AIC3-F1
#
_cell.length_a   1.000
_cell.length_b   1.000
_cell.length_c   1.000
_cell.angle_alpha   90.00
_cell.angle_beta   90.00
_cell.angle_gamma   90.00
#
_symmetry.space_group_name_H-M   'P 1'
#
loop_
_entity.id
_entity.type
_entity.pdbx_description
1 polymer ?
#
loop_
_entity_poly.entity_id
_entity_poly.type
_entity_poly.pdbx_seq_one_letter_code
_entity_poly.pdbx_strand_id
1 'polypeptide(L)'
;MEHTSINYPEIYKDESTIEEKFDVQIHDPYRWLEDPDSAQTKAFVKAQNLITEQFLRKCPYTSKIRDKLTAIWDYEKYSCPLKYGSFYYIWHNSGLQNQRYFFI
;
A
#
# COMPACT_ATOMS: atom_id res chain seq x y z
N MET A 1 -17.49 -22.46 8.95
CA MET A 1 -16.46 -21.46 8.62
C MET A 1 -15.14 -22.04 9.08
N GLU A 2 -14.26 -22.41 8.17
CA GLU A 2 -12.95 -22.95 8.57
C GLU A 2 -12.11 -21.83 9.18
N HIS A 3 -11.83 -21.93 10.48
CA HIS A 3 -10.85 -21.08 11.14
C HIS A 3 -9.46 -21.49 10.64
N THR A 4 -8.99 -20.83 9.60
CA THR A 4 -7.62 -20.99 9.13
C THR A 4 -6.70 -20.37 10.19
N SER A 5 -5.98 -21.21 10.92
CA SER A 5 -4.92 -20.75 11.84
C SER A 5 -3.84 -20.05 11.02
N ILE A 6 -3.62 -18.76 11.27
CA ILE A 6 -2.55 -17.98 10.65
C ILE A 6 -1.34 -18.05 11.57
N ASN A 7 -0.21 -18.53 11.05
CA ASN A 7 1.06 -18.50 11.77
C ASN A 7 1.74 -17.15 11.52
N TYR A 8 1.72 -16.27 12.52
CA TYR A 8 2.39 -14.98 12.45
C TYR A 8 3.91 -15.15 12.58
N PRO A 9 4.71 -14.31 11.92
CA PRO A 9 6.16 -14.42 12.01
C PRO A 9 6.59 -13.88 13.38
N GLU A 10 7.61 -14.50 13.97
CA GLU A 10 8.22 -13.95 15.17
C GLU A 10 8.82 -12.57 14.88
N ILE A 11 8.50 -11.62 15.74
CA ILE A 11 8.95 -10.23 15.63
C ILE A 11 9.93 -9.94 16.75
N TYR A 12 11.06 -9.33 16.39
CA TYR A 12 12.03 -8.85 17.37
C TYR A 12 11.44 -7.69 18.18
N LYS A 13 11.61 -7.75 19.50
CA LYS A 13 11.26 -6.69 20.44
C LYS A 13 12.52 -6.16 21.07
N ASP A 14 12.75 -4.87 20.95
CA ASP A 14 13.83 -4.19 21.65
C ASP A 14 13.33 -3.69 23.01
N GLU A 15 13.53 -4.49 24.05
CA GLU A 15 13.12 -4.13 25.42
C GLU A 15 13.91 -2.94 25.99
N SER A 16 15.00 -2.51 25.33
CA SER A 16 15.84 -1.40 25.80
C SER A 16 15.34 -0.02 25.39
N THR A 17 14.46 0.07 24.39
CA THR A 17 13.91 1.34 23.93
C THR A 17 12.78 1.81 24.86
N ILE A 18 13.13 2.72 25.77
CA ILE A 18 12.23 3.35 26.73
C ILE A 18 12.38 4.87 26.62
N GLU A 19 11.26 5.56 26.42
CA GLU A 19 11.18 7.02 26.48
C GLU A 19 10.54 7.47 27.80
N GLU A 20 10.98 8.60 28.32
CA GLU A 20 10.36 9.25 29.48
C GLU A 20 9.67 10.54 29.04
N LYS A 21 8.36 10.65 29.30
CA LYS A 21 7.56 11.84 29.01
C LYS A 21 6.71 12.18 30.22
N PHE A 22 6.86 13.40 30.75
CA PHE A 22 6.11 13.88 31.91
C PHE A 22 6.13 12.89 33.09
N ASP A 23 7.32 12.39 33.45
CA ASP A 23 7.56 11.40 34.51
C ASP A 23 6.89 10.02 34.27
N VAL A 24 6.43 9.74 33.03
CA VAL A 24 5.88 8.44 32.62
C VAL A 24 6.86 7.73 31.68
N GLN A 25 7.24 6.51 32.03
CA GLN A 25 8.02 5.62 31.17
C GLN A 25 7.14 4.95 30.11
N ILE A 26 7.54 5.06 28.85
CA ILE A 26 6.83 4.53 27.69
C ILE A 26 7.78 3.60 26.94
N HIS A 27 7.45 2.31 26.90
CA HIS A 27 8.23 1.31 26.15
C HIS A 27 7.85 1.35 24.67
N ASP A 28 8.85 1.43 23.80
CA ASP A 28 8.66 1.34 22.34
C ASP A 28 9.52 0.22 21.74
N PRO A 29 9.12 -1.05 21.94
CA PRO A 29 9.93 -2.21 21.54
C PRO A 29 10.04 -2.41 20.02
N TYR A 30 9.31 -1.63 19.23
CA TYR A 30 9.29 -1.73 17.77
C TYR A 30 9.85 -0.50 17.08
N ARG A 31 10.54 0.37 17.81
CA ARG A 31 11.21 1.57 17.28
C ARG A 31 12.09 1.28 16.05
N TRP A 32 12.70 0.10 15.99
CA TRP A 32 13.50 -0.33 14.83
C TRP A 32 12.71 -0.39 13.51
N LEU A 33 11.38 -0.49 13.54
CA LEU A 33 10.52 -0.41 12.35
C LEU A 33 10.45 1.01 11.76
N GLU A 34 10.86 2.04 12.51
CA GLU A 34 10.89 3.42 12.02
C GLU A 34 11.99 3.65 10.98
N ASP A 35 13.02 2.79 10.93
CA ASP A 35 14.01 2.80 9.85
C ASP A 35 13.53 1.90 8.69
N PRO A 36 13.02 2.49 7.59
CA PRO A 36 12.54 1.72 6.44
C PRO A 36 13.68 1.07 5.63
N ASP A 37 14.91 1.57 5.77
CA ASP A 37 16.04 1.11 4.98
C ASP A 37 16.81 -0.04 5.60
N SER A 38 16.61 -0.28 6.90
CA SER A 38 17.22 -1.38 7.63
C SER A 38 16.87 -2.74 7.00
N ALA A 39 17.85 -3.65 7.01
CA ALA A 39 17.66 -5.01 6.52
C ALA A 39 16.59 -5.76 7.35
N GLN A 40 16.48 -5.44 8.63
CA GLN A 40 15.53 -6.04 9.56
C GLN A 40 14.08 -5.64 9.20
N THR A 41 13.84 -4.35 8.96
CA THR A 41 12.52 -3.84 8.54
C THR A 41 12.10 -4.42 7.20
N LYS A 42 13.03 -4.48 6.22
CA LYS A 42 12.77 -5.09 4.91
C LYS A 42 12.42 -6.58 5.02
N ALA A 43 13.13 -7.33 5.88
CA ALA A 43 12.84 -8.74 6.13
C ALA A 43 11.47 -8.93 6.81
N PHE A 44 11.13 -8.07 7.77
CA PHE A 44 9.83 -8.08 8.44
C PHE A 44 8.67 -7.80 7.48
N VAL A 45 8.78 -6.76 6.65
CA VAL A 45 7.77 -6.42 5.62
C VAL A 45 7.55 -7.59 4.67
N LYS A 46 8.63 -8.24 4.23
CA LYS A 46 8.54 -9.43 3.37
C LYS A 46 7.80 -10.58 4.05
N ALA A 47 8.10 -10.86 5.32
CA ALA A 47 7.42 -11.91 6.07
C ALA A 47 5.92 -11.65 6.23
N GLN A 48 5.53 -10.40 6.52
CA GLN A 48 4.13 -10.00 6.65
C GLN A 48 3.38 -10.05 5.31
N ASN A 49 4.01 -9.59 4.22
CA ASN A 49 3.43 -9.67 2.88
C ASN A 49 3.18 -11.12 2.45
N LEU A 50 4.07 -12.05 2.76
CA LEU A 50 3.89 -13.47 2.43
C LEU A 50 2.64 -14.07 3.07
N ILE A 51 2.39 -13.79 4.36
CA ILE A 51 1.21 -14.28 5.07
C ILE A 51 -0.06 -13.66 4.48
N THR A 52 -0.01 -12.35 4.21
CA THR A 52 -1.15 -11.62 3.65
C THR A 52 -1.48 -12.10 2.24
N GLU A 53 -0.49 -12.28 1.38
CA GLU A 53 -0.69 -12.82 0.04
C GLU A 53 -1.29 -14.23 0.07
N GLN A 54 -0.79 -15.11 0.93
CA GLN A 54 -1.32 -16.47 1.08
C GLN A 54 -2.78 -16.45 1.55
N PHE A 55 -3.11 -15.57 2.49
CA PHE A 55 -4.47 -15.39 2.96
C PHE A 55 -5.40 -14.87 1.85
N LEU A 56 -4.99 -13.82 1.13
CA LEU A 56 -5.77 -13.23 0.04
C LEU A 56 -5.96 -14.18 -1.15
N ARG A 57 -4.98 -15.05 -1.44
CA ARG A 57 -5.08 -16.09 -2.48
C ARG A 57 -6.14 -17.15 -2.17
N LYS A 58 -6.46 -17.39 -0.89
CA LYS A 58 -7.54 -18.31 -0.50
C LYS A 58 -8.92 -17.76 -0.82
N CYS A 59 -9.07 -16.44 -1.00
CA CYS A 59 -10.35 -15.84 -1.36
C CYS A 59 -10.66 -16.09 -2.86
N PRO A 60 -11.73 -16.85 -3.19
CA PRO A 60 -12.03 -17.24 -4.57
C PRO A 60 -12.57 -16.08 -5.43
N TYR A 61 -12.90 -14.94 -4.80
CA TYR A 61 -13.49 -13.78 -5.47
C TYR A 61 -12.48 -12.70 -5.83
N THR A 62 -11.25 -12.77 -5.31
CA THR A 62 -10.23 -11.72 -5.52
C THR A 62 -9.96 -11.43 -7.00
N SER A 63 -9.84 -12.46 -7.84
CA SER A 63 -9.66 -12.30 -9.29
C SER A 63 -10.90 -11.70 -9.94
N LYS A 64 -12.09 -12.24 -9.66
CA LYS A 64 -13.37 -11.74 -10.21
C LYS A 64 -13.61 -10.26 -9.90
N ILE A 65 -13.28 -9.83 -8.68
CA ILE A 65 -13.39 -8.42 -8.27
C ILE A 65 -12.37 -7.57 -9.04
N ARG A 66 -11.12 -8.01 -9.13
CA ARG A 66 -10.08 -7.32 -9.90
C ARG A 66 -10.50 -7.13 -11.35
N ASP A 67 -10.94 -8.20 -12.01
CA ASP A 67 -11.31 -8.17 -13.43
C ASP A 67 -12.51 -7.24 -13.68
N LYS A 68 -13.51 -7.29 -12.79
CA LYS A 68 -14.68 -6.39 -12.87
C LYS A 68 -14.28 -4.93 -12.65
N LEU A 69 -13.40 -4.65 -11.69
CA LEU A 69 -12.89 -3.30 -11.45
C LEU A 69 -12.09 -2.80 -12.64
N THR A 70 -11.20 -3.62 -13.21
CA THR A 70 -10.44 -3.28 -14.41
C THR A 70 -11.36 -2.95 -15.58
N ALA A 71 -12.39 -3.77 -15.83
CA ALA A 71 -13.34 -3.52 -16.92
C ALA A 71 -14.14 -2.21 -16.73
N ILE A 72 -14.51 -1.86 -15.50
CA ILE A 72 -15.23 -0.59 -15.22
C ILE A 72 -14.28 0.62 -15.32
N TRP A 73 -12.99 0.42 -14.99
CA TRP A 73 -12.00 1.50 -14.98
C TRP A 73 -11.43 1.79 -16.38
N ASP A 74 -11.47 0.82 -17.29
CA ASP A 74 -10.91 0.92 -18.64
C ASP A 74 -11.82 1.72 -19.59
N TYR A 75 -11.84 3.03 -19.39
CA TYR A 75 -12.48 3.99 -20.29
C TYR A 75 -11.68 5.27 -20.36
N GLU A 76 -11.81 5.97 -21.48
CA GLU A 76 -11.07 7.19 -21.77
C GLU A 76 -11.52 8.35 -20.85
N LYS A 77 -10.55 9.07 -20.27
CA LYS A 77 -10.80 10.13 -19.29
C LYS A 77 -10.11 11.42 -19.70
N TYR A 78 -10.90 12.49 -19.74
CA TYR A 78 -10.44 13.85 -20.00
C TYR A 78 -10.73 14.76 -18.81
N SER A 79 -9.79 15.63 -18.48
CA SER A 79 -10.05 16.71 -17.52
C SER A 79 -10.77 17.89 -18.18
N CYS A 80 -11.24 18.82 -17.35
CA CYS A 80 -11.65 20.13 -17.85
C CYS A 80 -10.46 20.83 -18.55
N PRO A 81 -10.66 21.40 -19.76
CA PRO A 81 -9.62 22.17 -20.44
C PRO A 81 -9.23 23.42 -19.68
N LEU A 82 -7.93 23.68 -19.59
CA LEU A 82 -7.36 24.89 -19.01
C LEU A 82 -6.81 25.77 -20.13
N LYS A 83 -7.22 27.03 -20.21
CA LYS A 83 -6.73 27.95 -21.24
C LYS A 83 -5.59 28.82 -20.69
N TYR A 84 -4.43 28.77 -21.34
CA TYR A 84 -3.33 29.71 -21.08
C TYR A 84 -2.79 30.24 -22.40
N GLY A 85 -2.84 31.57 -22.57
CA GLY A 85 -2.49 32.21 -23.83
C GLY A 85 -3.35 31.70 -25.00
N SER A 86 -2.67 31.20 -26.05
CA SER A 86 -3.30 30.65 -27.25
C SER A 86 -3.56 29.13 -27.19
N PHE A 87 -3.21 28.46 -26.09
CA PHE A 87 -3.27 27.01 -25.97
C PHE A 87 -4.32 26.53 -24.96
N TYR A 88 -4.83 25.32 -25.18
CA TYR A 88 -5.71 24.62 -24.25
C TYR A 88 -5.00 23.37 -23.73
N TYR A 89 -4.97 23.23 -22.43
CA TYR A 89 -4.27 22.17 -21.76
C TYR A 89 -5.25 21.19 -21.15
N ILE A 90 -5.07 19.90 -21.42
CA ILE A 90 -5.97 18.83 -20.97
C ILE A 90 -5.14 17.69 -20.40
N TRP A 91 -5.59 17.13 -19.27
CA TRP A 91 -5.09 15.85 -18.81
C TRP A 91 -5.89 14.72 -19.45
N HIS A 92 -5.19 13.75 -20.02
CA HIS A 92 -5.79 12.61 -20.69
C HIS A 92 -5.29 11.30 -20.09
N ASN A 93 -6.17 10.30 -20.00
CA ASN A 93 -5.82 8.93 -19.69
C ASN A 93 -6.66 8.00 -20.57
N SER A 94 -6.00 7.12 -21.33
CA SER A 94 -6.68 6.22 -22.27
C SER A 94 -7.52 5.13 -21.59
N GLY A 95 -7.40 4.94 -20.27
CA GLY A 95 -8.16 3.95 -19.51
C GLY A 95 -7.41 3.51 -18.27
N LEU A 96 -6.44 2.62 -18.49
CA LEU A 96 -5.66 1.92 -17.46
C LEU A 96 -4.23 2.43 -17.33
N GLN A 97 -3.90 3.60 -17.89
CA GLN A 97 -2.56 4.16 -17.69
C GLN A 97 -2.37 4.49 -16.21
N ASN A 98 -1.22 4.09 -15.65
CA ASN A 98 -0.90 4.31 -14.23
C ASN A 98 -1.04 5.78 -13.82
N GLN A 99 -0.68 6.69 -14.73
CA GLN A 99 -0.82 8.13 -14.56
C GLN A 99 -1.40 8.74 -15.85
N ARG A 100 -2.23 9.77 -15.68
CA ARG A 100 -2.68 10.62 -16.79
C ARG A 100 -1.50 11.44 -17.34
N TYR A 101 -1.51 11.74 -18.63
CA TYR A 101 -0.51 12.58 -19.27
C TYR A 101 -1.11 13.93 -19.70
N PHE A 102 -0.22 14.91 -19.89
CA PHE A 102 -0.60 16.27 -20.22
C PHE A 102 -0.55 16.48 -21.73
N PHE A 103 -1.64 17.01 -22.28
CA PHE A 103 -1.82 17.29 -23.70
C PHE A 103 -2.07 18.79 -23.89
N ILE A 104 -1.58 19.36 -25.01
CA ILE A 104 -1.68 20.78 -25.41
C ILE A 104 -2.44 20.86 -26.74
#